data_AF-A0A960RP99-F1
#
_entry.id   AF-A0A960RP99-F1
#
_cell.length_a   1.000
_cell.length_b   1.000
_cell.length_c   1.000
_cell.angle_alpha   90.00
_cell.angle_beta   90.00
_cell.angle_gamma   90.00
#
_symmetry.space_group_name_H-M   'P 1'
#
loop_
_entity.id
_entity.type
_entity.pdbx_description
1 polymer ?
#
loop_
_entity_poly.entity_id
_entity_poly.type
_entity_poly.pdbx_seq_one_letter_code
_entity_poly.pdbx_strand_id
1 'polypeptide(L)'
;MKFKITRKDKDIIASVMVFKEKWWLWVISVRNLVLYGIPAVLGLTLLISYAAFNRPEHQVDFLNAQKSYEQWENGNEDKLAKLEQILGQHPELHGKYDVNIAAHLLAIEKGIEAKGYAMQTLKRTDGTVPFHTQYAKTSVKIAEGSLEEALNEAMALKEALSGKQDAKVLYGFNLMRIAALQRELEHLDAEKAALKELQAYLAQNKEDQELSLLAQHFQTGIVGLDDYIAYRQAAH
;
A
#
# COMPACT_ATOMS: atom_id res chain seq x y z
N MET A 1 88.31 -2.65 -15.08
CA MET A 1 87.66 -3.94 -14.74
C MET A 1 87.05 -4.52 -16.02
N LYS A 2 87.60 -5.62 -16.57
CA LYS A 2 87.04 -6.28 -17.76
C LYS A 2 86.14 -7.43 -17.30
N PHE A 3 84.82 -7.27 -17.43
CA PHE A 3 83.88 -8.36 -17.13
C PHE A 3 84.05 -9.47 -18.17
N LYS A 4 84.46 -10.66 -17.72
CA LYS A 4 84.60 -11.86 -18.56
C LYS A 4 83.21 -12.49 -18.68
N ILE A 5 82.56 -12.30 -19.83
CA ILE A 5 81.29 -12.96 -20.14
C ILE A 5 81.54 -14.47 -20.19
N THR A 6 80.87 -15.22 -19.32
CA THR A 6 81.01 -16.67 -19.25
C THR A 6 80.13 -17.33 -20.32
N ARG A 7 80.41 -18.60 -20.65
CA ARG A 7 79.60 -19.36 -21.61
C ARG A 7 78.12 -19.42 -21.21
N LYS A 8 77.84 -19.49 -19.91
CA LYS A 8 76.48 -19.49 -19.32
C LYS A 8 75.73 -18.19 -19.60
N ASP A 9 76.42 -17.05 -19.58
CA ASP A 9 75.80 -15.75 -19.87
C ASP A 9 75.36 -15.64 -21.34
N LYS A 10 76.10 -16.28 -22.26
CA LYS A 10 75.72 -16.31 -23.68
C LYS A 10 74.45 -17.13 -23.93
N ASP A 11 74.29 -18.24 -23.23
CA ASP A 11 73.10 -19.10 -23.36
C ASP A 11 71.84 -18.42 -22.79
N ILE A 12 71.98 -17.67 -21.69
CA ILE A 12 70.89 -16.85 -21.12
C ILE A 12 70.50 -15.74 -22.11
N ILE A 13 71.47 -15.03 -22.68
CA ILE A 13 71.20 -13.98 -23.67
C ILE A 13 70.50 -14.55 -24.91
N ALA A 14 70.91 -15.73 -25.40
CA ALA A 14 70.27 -16.39 -26.54
C ALA A 14 68.82 -16.80 -26.24
N SER A 15 68.56 -17.39 -25.08
CA SER A 15 67.19 -17.77 -24.68
C SER A 15 66.26 -16.56 -24.49
N VAL A 16 66.78 -15.45 -23.96
CA VAL A 16 66.03 -14.18 -23.83
C VAL A 16 65.72 -13.58 -25.20
N MET A 17 66.64 -13.66 -26.18
CA MET A 17 66.39 -13.18 -27.54
C MET A 17 65.31 -14.03 -28.24
N VAL A 18 65.39 -15.36 -28.17
CA VAL A 18 64.38 -16.26 -28.75
C VAL A 18 63.01 -16.04 -28.11
N PHE A 19 62.96 -15.83 -26.79
CA PHE A 19 61.73 -15.50 -26.10
C PHE A 19 61.14 -14.17 -26.56
N LYS A 20 61.96 -13.12 -26.70
CA LYS A 20 61.53 -11.81 -27.21
C LYS A 20 60.96 -11.90 -28.62
N GLU A 21 61.62 -12.61 -29.53
CA GLU A 21 61.14 -12.78 -30.91
C GLU A 21 59.82 -13.56 -30.96
N LYS A 22 59.72 -14.68 -30.23
CA LYS A 22 58.47 -15.46 -30.16
C LYS A 22 57.32 -14.67 -29.55
N TRP A 23 57.60 -13.90 -28.50
CA TRP A 23 56.60 -13.05 -27.85
C TRP A 23 56.13 -11.93 -28.79
N TRP A 24 57.04 -11.28 -29.51
CA TRP A 24 56.71 -10.23 -30.47
C TRP A 24 55.85 -10.75 -31.63
N LEU A 25 56.18 -11.92 -32.18
CA LEU A 25 55.38 -12.58 -33.22
C LEU A 25 54.00 -12.99 -32.71
N TRP A 26 53.91 -13.46 -31.46
CA TRP A 26 52.62 -13.77 -30.83
C TRP A 26 51.76 -12.51 -30.67
N VAL A 27 52.33 -11.41 -30.15
CA VAL A 27 51.64 -10.11 -30.00
C VAL A 27 51.14 -9.59 -31.35
N ILE A 28 51.93 -9.70 -32.42
CA ILE A 28 51.50 -9.32 -33.77
C ILE A 28 50.37 -10.23 -34.25
N SER A 29 50.46 -11.54 -34.00
CA SER A 29 49.44 -12.52 -34.38
C SER A 29 48.10 -12.28 -33.69
N VAL A 30 48.09 -11.79 -32.44
CA VAL A 30 46.85 -11.45 -31.72
C VAL A 30 46.45 -9.98 -31.84
N ARG A 31 47.24 -9.14 -32.54
CA ARG A 31 47.02 -7.68 -32.63
C ARG A 31 45.62 -7.32 -33.10
N ASN A 32 45.12 -7.99 -34.15
CA ASN A 32 43.79 -7.72 -34.68
C ASN A 32 42.68 -8.21 -33.72
N LEU A 33 42.93 -9.32 -33.01
CA LEU A 33 41.98 -9.84 -32.03
C LEU A 33 41.90 -8.95 -30.78
N VAL A 34 43.03 -8.38 -30.34
CA VAL A 34 43.07 -7.42 -29.22
C VAL A 34 42.49 -6.07 -29.62
N LEU A 35 42.86 -5.53 -30.80
CA LEU A 35 42.40 -4.23 -31.29
C LEU A 35 40.90 -4.19 -31.57
N TYR A 36 40.31 -5.28 -32.08
CA TYR A 36 38.90 -5.29 -32.47
C TYR A 36 38.03 -6.12 -31.53
N GLY A 37 38.56 -7.21 -30.96
CA GLY A 37 37.79 -8.10 -30.10
C GLY A 37 37.45 -7.48 -28.74
N ILE A 38 38.41 -6.80 -28.09
CA ILE A 38 38.16 -6.19 -26.78
C ILE A 38 37.14 -5.04 -26.89
N PRO A 39 37.25 -4.08 -27.83
CA PRO A 39 36.24 -3.04 -27.99
C PRO A 39 34.88 -3.58 -28.41
N ALA A 40 34.82 -4.64 -29.22
CA ALA A 40 33.54 -5.26 -29.61
C ALA A 40 32.84 -5.89 -28.40
N VAL A 41 33.57 -6.62 -27.55
CA VAL A 41 33.01 -7.20 -26.33
C VAL A 41 32.58 -6.11 -25.35
N LEU A 42 33.40 -5.07 -25.15
CA LEU A 42 33.04 -3.93 -24.29
C LEU A 42 31.84 -3.14 -24.83
N GLY A 43 31.77 -2.94 -26.15
CA GLY A 43 30.63 -2.30 -26.80
C GLY A 43 29.35 -3.12 -26.62
N LEU A 44 29.43 -4.44 -26.77
CA LEU A 44 28.30 -5.33 -26.57
C LEU A 44 27.84 -5.36 -25.10
N THR A 45 28.76 -5.41 -24.14
CA THR A 45 28.40 -5.37 -22.70
C THR A 45 27.81 -4.02 -22.28
N LEU A 46 28.30 -2.91 -22.84
CA LEU A 46 27.71 -1.59 -22.62
C LEU A 46 26.31 -1.48 -23.23
N LEU A 47 26.08 -2.03 -24.43
CA LEU A 47 24.75 -2.06 -25.06
C LEU A 47 23.75 -2.90 -24.26
N ILE A 48 24.17 -4.08 -23.76
CA ILE A 48 23.33 -4.93 -22.90
C ILE A 48 23.02 -4.20 -21.59
N SER A 49 24.03 -3.57 -20.96
CA SER A 49 23.86 -2.80 -19.72
C SER A 49 22.92 -1.61 -19.92
N TYR A 50 23.06 -0.87 -21.04
CA TYR A 50 22.21 0.27 -21.37
C TYR A 50 20.75 -0.15 -21.63
N ALA A 51 20.54 -1.26 -22.34
CA ALA A 51 19.21 -1.81 -22.58
C ALA A 51 18.56 -2.37 -21.30
N ALA A 52 19.34 -2.86 -20.33
CA ALA A 52 18.84 -3.28 -19.04
C ALA A 52 18.44 -2.11 -18.14
N PHE A 53 19.23 -1.02 -18.14
CA PHE A 53 18.97 0.16 -17.31
C PHE A 53 17.80 1.04 -17.78
N ASN A 54 17.46 1.00 -19.08
CA ASN A 54 16.39 1.85 -19.65
C ASN A 54 15.06 1.11 -19.85
N ARG A 55 14.79 0.03 -19.11
CA ARG A 55 13.48 -0.61 -19.19
C ARG A 55 12.41 0.28 -18.54
N PRO A 56 11.25 0.49 -19.18
CA PRO A 56 10.10 1.17 -18.58
C PRO A 56 9.40 0.30 -17.51
N GLU A 57 10.19 -0.46 -16.74
CA GLU A 57 9.74 -1.49 -15.80
C GLU A 57 8.80 -0.90 -14.74
N HIS A 58 9.10 0.32 -14.27
CA HIS A 58 8.20 1.09 -13.42
C HIS A 58 6.79 1.21 -14.02
N GLN A 59 6.64 1.67 -15.26
CA GLN A 59 5.31 1.86 -15.88
C GLN A 59 4.54 0.54 -16.03
N VAL A 60 5.26 -0.53 -16.38
CA VAL A 60 4.68 -1.87 -16.48
C VAL A 60 4.20 -2.36 -15.11
N ASP A 61 4.94 -2.08 -14.05
CA ASP A 61 4.57 -2.45 -12.68
C ASP A 61 3.37 -1.64 -12.15
N PHE A 62 3.26 -0.35 -12.46
CA PHE A 62 2.06 0.44 -12.15
C PHE A 62 0.81 -0.14 -12.82
N LEU A 63 0.91 -0.52 -14.10
CA LEU A 63 -0.19 -1.15 -14.82
C LEU A 63 -0.51 -2.55 -14.27
N ASN A 64 0.52 -3.32 -13.92
CA ASN A 64 0.36 -4.64 -13.31
C ASN A 64 -0.26 -4.55 -11.91
N ALA A 65 0.07 -3.53 -11.12
CA ALA A 65 -0.54 -3.29 -9.81
C ALA A 65 -2.04 -3.02 -9.98
N GLN A 66 -2.41 -2.12 -10.88
CA GLN A 66 -3.82 -1.85 -11.17
C GLN A 66 -4.57 -3.09 -11.63
N LYS A 67 -4.02 -3.82 -12.60
CA LYS A 67 -4.64 -5.06 -13.10
C LYS A 67 -4.76 -6.13 -12.00
N SER A 68 -3.76 -6.25 -11.13
CA SER A 68 -3.79 -7.23 -10.04
C SER A 68 -4.83 -6.83 -8.98
N TYR A 69 -4.92 -5.54 -8.65
CA TYR A 69 -5.95 -5.01 -7.76
C TYR A 69 -7.36 -5.25 -8.30
N GLU A 70 -7.63 -4.88 -9.56
CA GLU A 70 -8.95 -5.09 -10.18
C GLU A 70 -9.34 -6.59 -10.23
N GLN A 71 -8.38 -7.47 -10.52
CA GLN A 71 -8.66 -8.91 -10.53
C GLN A 71 -8.91 -9.46 -9.12
N TRP A 72 -8.17 -8.98 -8.13
CA TRP A 72 -8.37 -9.35 -6.73
C TRP A 72 -9.73 -8.90 -6.21
N GLU A 73 -10.11 -7.65 -6.45
CA GLU A 73 -11.40 -7.07 -6.05
C GLU A 73 -12.59 -7.84 -6.64
N ASN A 74 -12.42 -8.44 -7.83
CA ASN A 74 -13.39 -9.31 -8.48
C ASN A 74 -13.34 -10.78 -7.99
N GLY A 75 -12.70 -11.06 -6.86
CA GLY A 75 -12.70 -12.35 -6.17
C GLY A 75 -11.54 -13.28 -6.50
N ASN A 76 -10.49 -12.82 -7.20
CA ASN A 76 -9.30 -13.62 -7.46
C ASN A 76 -8.24 -13.42 -6.37
N GLU A 77 -8.36 -14.16 -5.27
CA GLU A 77 -7.51 -14.04 -4.07
C GLU A 77 -6.00 -14.16 -4.36
N ASP A 78 -5.59 -14.98 -5.33
CA ASP A 78 -4.18 -15.16 -5.72
C ASP A 78 -3.52 -13.87 -6.23
N LYS A 79 -4.32 -12.87 -6.63
CA LYS A 79 -3.83 -11.60 -7.15
C LYS A 79 -3.43 -10.63 -6.05
N LEU A 80 -3.87 -10.83 -4.81
CA LEU A 80 -3.42 -10.03 -3.68
C LEU A 80 -1.92 -10.24 -3.43
N ALA A 81 -1.46 -11.49 -3.39
CA ALA A 81 -0.03 -11.80 -3.21
C ALA A 81 0.84 -11.18 -4.31
N LYS A 82 0.34 -11.16 -5.55
CA LYS A 82 1.04 -10.50 -6.66
C LYS A 82 1.06 -8.98 -6.49
N LEU A 83 -0.04 -8.38 -6.04
CA LEU A 83 -0.11 -6.96 -5.73
C LEU A 83 0.86 -6.62 -4.60
N GLU A 84 0.87 -7.38 -3.50
CA GLU A 84 1.80 -7.24 -2.37
C GLU A 84 3.26 -7.26 -2.81
N GLN A 85 3.63 -8.17 -3.72
CA GLN A 85 4.97 -8.22 -4.29
C GLN A 85 5.33 -6.90 -5.00
N ILE A 86 4.41 -6.34 -5.79
CA ILE A 86 4.63 -5.07 -6.49
C ILE A 86 4.70 -3.91 -5.49
N LEU A 87 3.83 -3.88 -4.48
CA LEU A 87 3.86 -2.86 -3.42
C LEU A 87 5.18 -2.88 -2.63
N GLY A 88 5.72 -4.08 -2.37
CA GLY A 88 7.02 -4.23 -1.72
C GLY A 88 8.20 -3.70 -2.55
N GLN A 89 8.06 -3.68 -3.88
CA GLN A 89 9.06 -3.12 -4.80
C GLN A 89 8.89 -1.62 -5.01
N HIS A 90 7.66 -1.11 -4.94
CA HIS A 90 7.30 0.29 -5.17
C HIS A 90 6.51 0.85 -3.98
N PRO A 91 7.19 1.22 -2.86
CA PRO A 91 6.52 1.64 -1.63
C PRO A 91 5.61 2.88 -1.78
N GLU A 92 5.82 3.70 -2.80
CA GLU A 92 4.97 4.83 -3.15
C GLU A 92 3.53 4.40 -3.49
N LEU A 93 3.34 3.16 -3.96
CA LEU A 93 2.03 2.62 -4.33
C LEU A 93 1.14 2.32 -3.13
N HIS A 94 1.71 2.11 -1.95
CA HIS A 94 0.95 1.92 -0.72
C HIS A 94 -0.04 3.07 -0.49
N GLY A 95 0.28 4.30 -0.92
CA GLY A 95 -0.61 5.45 -0.75
C GLY A 95 -1.93 5.31 -1.51
N LYS A 96 -1.90 4.59 -2.64
CA LYS A 96 -3.05 4.39 -3.51
C LYS A 96 -3.87 3.16 -3.13
N TYR A 97 -3.20 2.07 -2.74
CA TYR A 97 -3.87 0.77 -2.62
C TYR A 97 -4.23 0.37 -1.20
N ASP A 98 -3.47 0.74 -0.16
CA ASP A 98 -3.69 0.23 1.20
C ASP A 98 -5.11 0.50 1.73
N VAL A 99 -5.65 1.70 1.49
CA VAL A 99 -7.01 2.07 1.93
C VAL A 99 -8.05 1.16 1.29
N ASN A 100 -7.91 0.93 -0.02
CA ASN A 100 -8.88 0.15 -0.78
C ASN A 100 -8.76 -1.33 -0.45
N ILE A 101 -7.54 -1.83 -0.24
CA ILE A 101 -7.30 -3.21 0.23
C ILE A 101 -7.93 -3.40 1.60
N ALA A 102 -7.67 -2.49 2.54
CA ALA A 102 -8.26 -2.54 3.88
C ALA A 102 -9.80 -2.50 3.82
N ALA A 103 -10.38 -1.58 3.05
CA ALA A 103 -11.83 -1.45 2.92
C ALA A 103 -12.47 -2.72 2.34
N HIS A 104 -11.88 -3.31 1.30
CA HIS A 104 -12.38 -4.53 0.70
C HIS A 104 -12.27 -5.72 1.67
N LEU A 105 -11.12 -5.90 2.34
CA LEU A 105 -10.93 -6.95 3.35
C LEU A 105 -11.92 -6.82 4.52
N LEU A 106 -12.21 -5.59 4.97
CA LEU A 106 -13.24 -5.33 5.97
C LEU A 106 -14.64 -5.71 5.48
N ALA A 107 -14.96 -5.43 4.22
CA ALA A 107 -16.25 -5.77 3.63
C ALA A 107 -16.49 -7.28 3.51
N ILE A 108 -15.43 -8.08 3.42
CA ILE A 108 -15.49 -9.55 3.39
C ILE A 108 -15.12 -10.19 4.75
N GLU A 109 -15.25 -9.43 5.85
CA GLU A 109 -15.06 -9.89 7.23
C GLU A 109 -13.63 -10.42 7.56
N LYS A 110 -12.62 -10.10 6.74
CA LYS A 110 -11.21 -10.43 7.00
C LYS A 110 -10.50 -9.34 7.81
N GLY A 111 -11.05 -9.02 8.98
CA GLY A 111 -10.58 -7.91 9.84
C GLY A 111 -9.09 -7.98 10.22
N ILE A 112 -8.59 -9.18 10.52
CA ILE A 112 -7.19 -9.40 10.91
C ILE A 112 -6.22 -9.05 9.77
N GLU A 113 -6.55 -9.44 8.54
CA GLU A 113 -5.75 -9.14 7.34
C GLU A 113 -5.82 -7.65 7.00
N ALA A 114 -7.01 -7.04 7.14
CA ALA A 114 -7.21 -5.61 6.90
C ALA A 114 -6.37 -4.71 7.81
N LYS A 115 -6.10 -5.16 9.05
CA LYS A 115 -5.39 -4.38 10.07
C LYS A 115 -4.06 -3.84 9.56
N GLY A 116 -3.26 -4.67 8.89
CA GLY A 116 -1.92 -4.28 8.41
C GLY A 116 -1.99 -3.08 7.48
N TYR A 117 -2.84 -3.16 6.47
CA TYR A 117 -3.08 -2.11 5.48
C TYR A 117 -3.70 -0.85 6.09
N ALA A 118 -4.70 -1.03 6.96
CA ALA A 118 -5.36 0.07 7.65
C ALA A 118 -4.37 0.84 8.53
N MET A 119 -3.60 0.14 9.36
CA MET A 119 -2.64 0.76 10.28
C MET A 119 -1.50 1.48 9.57
N GLN A 120 -1.02 0.94 8.43
CA GLN A 120 -0.02 1.64 7.62
C GLN A 120 -0.56 2.97 7.08
N THR A 121 -1.80 2.98 6.58
CA THR A 121 -2.45 4.22 6.15
C THR A 121 -2.62 5.18 7.32
N LEU A 122 -3.15 4.71 8.45
CA LEU A 122 -3.42 5.54 9.62
C LEU A 122 -2.15 6.15 10.19
N LYS A 123 -1.02 5.44 10.14
CA LYS A 123 0.28 5.97 10.54
C LYS A 123 0.74 7.13 9.65
N ARG A 124 0.41 7.12 8.35
CA ARG A 124 0.76 8.20 7.42
C ARG A 124 -0.14 9.43 7.58
N THR A 125 -1.40 9.23 7.96
CA THR A 125 -2.40 10.30 8.11
C THR A 125 -2.56 10.79 9.56
N ASP A 126 -1.79 10.22 10.49
CA ASP A 126 -1.82 10.61 11.90
C ASP A 126 -1.45 12.09 12.06
N GLY A 127 -2.27 12.83 12.79
CA GLY A 127 -2.09 14.28 13.00
C GLY A 127 -2.61 15.18 11.88
N THR A 128 -2.84 14.70 10.65
CA THR A 128 -3.40 15.52 9.56
C THR A 128 -4.92 15.60 9.63
N VAL A 129 -5.58 14.47 9.86
CA VAL A 129 -7.04 14.34 9.92
C VAL A 129 -7.46 13.60 11.19
N PRO A 130 -7.23 14.18 12.38
CA PRO A 130 -7.26 13.45 13.66
C PRO A 130 -8.58 12.73 13.93
N PHE A 131 -9.72 13.34 13.62
CA PHE A 131 -11.04 12.72 13.84
C PHE A 131 -11.31 11.56 12.87
N HIS A 132 -10.90 11.68 11.60
CA HIS A 132 -11.04 10.59 10.63
C HIS A 132 -10.11 9.43 10.98
N THR A 133 -8.88 9.74 11.41
CA THR A 133 -7.93 8.74 11.90
C THR A 133 -8.47 8.02 13.14
N GLN A 134 -9.07 8.73 14.10
CA GLN A 134 -9.72 8.10 15.26
C GLN A 134 -10.92 7.25 14.82
N TYR A 135 -11.78 7.78 13.95
CA TYR A 135 -12.93 7.04 13.42
C TYR A 135 -12.49 5.73 12.74
N ALA A 136 -11.44 5.77 11.94
CA ALA A 136 -10.91 4.59 11.25
C ALA A 136 -10.20 3.60 12.19
N LYS A 137 -9.46 4.07 13.20
CA LYS A 137 -8.90 3.21 14.28
C LYS A 137 -10.01 2.43 14.98
N THR A 138 -11.12 3.10 15.29
CA THR A 138 -12.29 2.45 15.88
C THR A 138 -12.90 1.40 14.92
N SER A 139 -13.01 1.66 13.61
CA SER A 139 -13.46 0.62 12.65
C SER A 139 -12.60 -0.63 12.68
N VAL A 140 -11.27 -0.50 12.81
CA VAL A 140 -10.38 -1.66 12.92
C VAL A 140 -10.66 -2.45 14.19
N LYS A 141 -10.90 -1.78 15.33
CA LYS A 141 -11.29 -2.46 16.57
C LYS A 141 -12.60 -3.24 16.45
N ILE A 142 -13.59 -2.69 15.74
CA ILE A 142 -14.85 -3.39 15.46
C ILE A 142 -14.57 -4.68 14.70
N ALA A 143 -13.75 -4.61 13.65
CA ALA A 143 -13.39 -5.77 12.84
C ALA A 143 -12.54 -6.81 13.58
N GLU A 144 -11.86 -6.41 14.66
CA GLU A 144 -11.14 -7.31 15.57
C GLU A 144 -12.05 -7.96 16.63
N GLY A 145 -13.32 -7.57 16.71
CA GLY A 145 -14.25 -8.03 17.74
C GLY A 145 -14.08 -7.32 19.10
N SER A 146 -13.24 -6.28 19.18
CA SER A 146 -13.02 -5.48 20.40
C SER A 146 -14.13 -4.45 20.59
N LEU A 147 -15.39 -4.93 20.67
CA LEU A 147 -16.60 -4.11 20.58
C LEU A 147 -16.75 -3.09 21.72
N GLU A 148 -16.45 -3.47 22.96
CA GLU A 148 -16.52 -2.55 24.11
C GLU A 148 -15.52 -1.40 24.00
N GLU A 149 -14.27 -1.71 23.60
CA GLU A 149 -13.26 -0.68 23.37
C GLU A 149 -13.67 0.23 22.20
N ALA A 150 -14.19 -0.35 21.13
CA ALA A 150 -14.68 0.42 19.99
C ALA A 150 -15.83 1.35 20.39
N LEU A 151 -16.76 0.89 21.23
CA LEU A 151 -17.85 1.71 21.74
C LEU A 151 -17.32 2.87 22.60
N ASN A 152 -16.39 2.60 23.51
CA ASN A 152 -15.79 3.64 24.34
C ASN A 152 -15.08 4.71 23.51
N GLU A 153 -14.33 4.31 22.48
CA GLU A 153 -13.69 5.25 21.56
C GLU A 153 -14.68 6.03 20.69
N ALA A 154 -15.75 5.38 20.24
CA ALA A 154 -16.80 6.04 19.47
C ALA A 154 -17.53 7.09 20.33
N MET A 155 -17.81 6.79 21.59
CA MET A 155 -18.38 7.74 22.55
C MET A 155 -17.44 8.92 22.81
N ALA A 156 -16.15 8.67 23.02
CA ALA A 156 -15.15 9.73 23.19
C ALA A 156 -15.04 10.61 21.92
N LEU A 157 -15.08 10.00 20.73
CA LEU A 157 -15.09 10.72 19.46
C LEU A 157 -16.34 11.58 19.30
N LYS A 158 -17.51 11.10 19.75
CA LYS A 158 -18.76 11.87 19.75
C LYS A 158 -18.60 13.18 20.52
N GLU A 159 -18.10 13.10 21.75
CA GLU A 159 -17.87 14.28 22.59
C GLU A 159 -16.86 15.24 21.94
N ALA A 160 -15.79 14.71 21.34
CA ALA A 160 -14.79 15.52 20.66
C ALA A 160 -15.31 16.22 19.39
N LEU A 161 -16.31 15.64 18.72
CA LEU A 161 -16.92 16.17 17.50
C LEU A 161 -18.10 17.11 17.77
N SER A 162 -18.65 17.11 18.99
CA SER A 162 -19.81 17.92 19.35
C SER A 162 -19.56 19.42 19.10
N GLY A 163 -20.47 20.05 18.37
CA GLY A 163 -20.38 21.48 18.02
C GLY A 163 -19.40 21.83 16.88
N LYS A 164 -18.70 20.86 16.28
CA LYS A 164 -17.78 21.10 15.16
C LYS A 164 -18.52 21.11 13.82
N GLN A 165 -18.52 22.27 13.16
CA GLN A 165 -19.23 22.47 11.89
C GLN A 165 -18.54 21.78 10.71
N ASP A 166 -17.22 21.62 10.76
CA ASP A 166 -16.39 20.99 9.73
C ASP A 166 -16.41 19.45 9.78
N ALA A 167 -17.07 18.86 10.78
CA ALA A 167 -17.08 17.42 11.00
C ALA A 167 -18.49 16.85 11.16
N LYS A 168 -19.50 17.55 10.64
CA LYS A 168 -20.92 17.16 10.75
C LYS A 168 -21.22 15.77 10.20
N VAL A 169 -20.77 15.50 8.98
CA VAL A 169 -20.98 14.20 8.33
C VAL A 169 -20.35 13.08 9.15
N LEU A 170 -19.12 13.29 9.61
CA LEU A 170 -18.41 12.34 10.47
C LEU A 170 -19.13 12.12 11.82
N TYR A 171 -19.69 13.18 12.40
CA TYR A 171 -20.49 13.10 13.61
C TYR A 171 -21.73 12.20 13.41
N GLY A 172 -22.47 12.41 12.32
CA GLY A 172 -23.61 11.57 11.96
C GLY A 172 -23.22 10.09 11.78
N PHE A 173 -22.14 9.82 11.06
CA PHE A 173 -21.63 8.45 10.89
C PHE A 173 -21.19 7.82 12.22
N ASN A 174 -20.64 8.62 13.14
CA ASN A 174 -20.23 8.13 14.44
C ASN A 174 -21.44 7.84 15.36
N LEU A 175 -22.51 8.64 15.31
CA LEU A 175 -23.76 8.34 16.01
C LEU A 175 -24.37 7.02 15.53
N MET A 176 -24.40 6.80 14.22
CA MET A 176 -24.85 5.52 13.65
C MET A 176 -24.01 4.35 14.14
N ARG A 177 -22.68 4.49 14.16
CA ARG A 177 -21.78 3.47 14.71
C ARG A 177 -22.09 3.16 16.18
N ILE A 178 -22.29 4.19 17.01
CA ILE A 178 -22.61 4.00 18.43
C ILE A 178 -23.89 3.18 18.56
N ALA A 179 -24.94 3.51 17.81
CA ALA A 179 -26.18 2.74 17.83
C ALA A 179 -25.95 1.28 17.42
N ALA A 180 -25.18 1.03 16.35
CA ALA A 180 -24.85 -0.33 15.90
C ALA A 180 -24.04 -1.11 16.95
N LEU A 181 -23.07 -0.48 17.61
CA LEU A 181 -22.27 -1.14 18.65
C LEU A 181 -23.08 -1.45 19.91
N GLN A 182 -23.94 -0.54 20.34
CA GLN A 182 -24.84 -0.79 21.47
C GLN A 182 -25.78 -1.97 21.18
N ARG A 183 -26.25 -2.09 19.92
CA ARG A 183 -27.04 -3.24 19.49
C ARG A 183 -26.25 -4.55 19.56
N GLU A 184 -25.04 -4.56 19.02
CA GLU A 184 -24.18 -5.75 19.00
C GLU A 184 -23.81 -6.22 20.41
N LEU A 185 -23.72 -5.29 21.35
CA LEU A 185 -23.50 -5.54 22.78
C LEU A 185 -24.81 -5.80 23.58
N GLU A 186 -25.95 -5.93 22.90
CA GLU A 186 -27.27 -6.18 23.51
C GLU A 186 -27.76 -5.08 24.48
N HIS A 187 -27.21 -3.86 24.39
CA HIS A 187 -27.61 -2.70 25.18
C HIS A 187 -28.77 -1.93 24.51
N LEU A 188 -29.94 -2.57 24.44
CA LEU A 188 -31.08 -2.11 23.62
C LEU A 188 -31.60 -0.70 24.00
N ASP A 189 -31.62 -0.35 25.29
CA ASP A 189 -32.04 0.99 25.74
C ASP A 189 -31.04 2.07 25.28
N ALA A 190 -29.75 1.74 25.29
CA ALA A 190 -28.69 2.65 24.82
C ALA A 190 -28.70 2.78 23.29
N GLU A 191 -28.99 1.69 22.56
CA GLU A 191 -29.24 1.75 21.11
C GLU A 191 -30.38 2.73 20.80
N LYS A 192 -31.53 2.60 21.48
CA LYS A 192 -32.68 3.50 21.30
C LYS A 192 -32.31 4.96 21.55
N ALA A 193 -31.57 5.23 22.61
CA ALA A 193 -31.10 6.58 22.93
C ALA A 193 -30.20 7.15 21.82
N ALA A 194 -29.23 6.36 21.34
CA ALA A 194 -28.32 6.75 20.26
C ALA A 194 -29.07 6.99 18.93
N LEU A 195 -30.05 6.14 18.59
CA LEU A 195 -30.87 6.33 17.39
C LEU A 195 -31.73 7.60 17.46
N LYS A 196 -32.28 7.91 18.64
CA LYS A 196 -33.03 9.16 18.86
C LYS A 196 -32.13 10.39 18.73
N GLU A 197 -30.91 10.31 19.24
CA GLU A 197 -29.89 11.36 19.08
C GLU A 197 -29.54 11.57 17.61
N LEU A 198 -29.30 10.49 16.85
CA LEU A 198 -29.07 10.54 15.41
C LEU A 198 -30.24 11.16 14.66
N GLN A 199 -31.46 10.74 14.95
CA GLN A 199 -32.66 11.27 14.32
C GLN A 199 -32.83 12.78 14.57
N ALA A 200 -32.63 13.22 15.82
CA ALA A 200 -32.68 14.63 16.17
C ALA A 200 -31.58 15.43 15.44
N TYR A 201 -30.38 14.86 15.35
CA TYR A 201 -29.26 15.48 14.64
C TYR A 201 -29.54 15.65 13.13
N LEU A 202 -30.07 14.61 12.47
CA LEU A 202 -30.46 14.68 11.07
C LEU A 202 -31.59 15.69 10.83
N ALA A 203 -32.59 15.72 11.72
CA ALA A 203 -33.69 16.69 11.63
C ALA A 203 -33.22 18.14 11.76
N GLN A 204 -32.27 18.42 12.64
CA GLN A 204 -31.68 19.76 12.82
C GLN A 204 -30.85 20.22 11.62
N ASN A 205 -30.33 19.28 10.83
CA ASN A 205 -29.44 19.57 9.70
C ASN A 205 -30.06 19.13 8.36
N LYS A 206 -31.38 19.12 8.25
CA LYS A 206 -32.11 18.59 7.08
C LYS A 206 -31.76 19.30 5.76
N GLU A 207 -31.37 20.57 5.82
CA GLU A 207 -30.99 21.37 4.65
C GLU A 207 -29.51 21.23 4.27
N ASP A 208 -28.72 20.52 5.08
CA ASP A 208 -27.30 20.32 4.84
C ASP A 208 -27.10 19.22 3.78
N GLN A 209 -26.66 19.64 2.60
CA GLN A 209 -26.46 18.75 1.45
C GLN A 209 -25.42 17.66 1.74
N GLU A 210 -24.40 17.94 2.54
CA GLU A 210 -23.37 16.95 2.86
C GLU A 210 -23.92 15.86 3.78
N LEU A 211 -24.80 16.21 4.72
CA LEU A 211 -25.47 15.23 5.57
C LEU A 211 -26.52 14.41 4.83
N SER A 212 -27.08 14.93 3.74
CA SER A 212 -27.96 14.15 2.86
C SER A 212 -27.23 12.95 2.24
N LEU A 213 -25.90 13.00 2.09
CA LEU A 213 -25.09 11.88 1.63
C LEU A 213 -25.13 10.69 2.60
N LEU A 214 -25.25 10.93 3.91
CA LEU A 214 -25.34 9.86 4.90
C LEU A 214 -26.60 9.01 4.67
N ALA A 215 -27.73 9.65 4.42
CA ALA A 215 -28.98 8.96 4.08
C ALA A 215 -28.87 8.22 2.73
N GLN A 216 -28.15 8.78 1.75
CA GLN A 216 -27.92 8.11 0.46
C GLN A 216 -27.03 6.87 0.58
N HIS A 217 -25.95 6.94 1.37
CA HIS A 217 -25.03 5.82 1.58
C HIS A 217 -25.65 4.66 2.37
N PHE A 218 -26.74 4.89 3.11
CA PHE A 218 -27.44 3.85 3.85
C PHE A 218 -28.53 3.11 3.04
N GLN A 219 -28.77 3.51 1.79
CA GLN A 219 -29.76 2.84 0.94
C GLN A 219 -29.28 1.43 0.54
N THR A 220 -29.69 0.43 1.32
CA THR A 220 -29.53 -0.98 0.96
C THR A 220 -30.86 -1.50 0.39
N GLY A 221 -31.00 -1.39 -0.93
CA GLY A 221 -32.24 -1.77 -1.61
C GLY A 221 -33.39 -0.80 -1.33
N ILE A 222 -34.44 -1.26 -0.65
CA ILE A 222 -35.69 -0.49 -0.42
C ILE A 222 -35.70 0.20 0.96
N VAL A 223 -34.82 -0.19 1.88
CA VAL A 223 -34.83 0.32 3.26
C VAL A 223 -33.96 1.57 3.35
N GLY A 224 -34.60 2.71 3.62
CA GLY A 224 -33.90 3.96 3.92
C GLY A 224 -33.42 4.01 5.38
N LEU A 225 -32.56 5.00 5.67
CA LEU A 225 -32.10 5.25 7.04
C LEU A 225 -33.25 5.54 8.01
N ASP A 226 -34.22 6.34 7.57
CA ASP A 226 -35.40 6.67 8.37
C ASP A 226 -36.26 5.44 8.67
N ASP A 227 -36.44 4.55 7.68
CA ASP A 227 -37.18 3.30 7.84
C ASP A 227 -36.48 2.37 8.83
N TYR A 228 -35.13 2.29 8.74
CA TYR A 228 -34.33 1.51 9.67
C TYR A 228 -34.45 2.03 11.11
N ILE A 229 -34.31 3.35 11.30
CA ILE A 229 -34.45 3.98 12.63
C ILE A 229 -35.84 3.68 13.20
N ALA A 230 -36.90 3.89 12.41
CA ALA A 230 -38.28 3.66 12.84
C ALA A 230 -38.53 2.19 13.20
N TYR A 231 -38.07 1.25 12.36
CA TYR A 231 -38.19 -0.18 12.62
C TYR A 231 -37.49 -0.58 13.93
N ARG A 232 -36.25 -0.14 14.14
CA ARG A 232 -35.47 -0.47 15.34
C ARG A 232 -36.08 0.12 16.61
N GLN A 233 -36.63 1.32 16.55
CA GLN A 233 -37.32 1.93 17.69
C GLN A 233 -38.61 1.18 18.06
N ALA A 234 -39.30 0.57 17.09
CA ALA A 234 -40.55 -0.16 17.30
C ALA A 234 -40.36 -1.63 17.71
N ALA A 235 -39.22 -2.24 17.42
CA ALA A 235 -38.95 -3.67 17.64
C ALA A 235 -38.73 -4.09 19.10
N HIS A 236 -38.96 -3.19 20.07
CA HIS A 236 -38.62 -3.34 21.48
C HIS A 236 -39.61 -2.57 22.36
#